data_AF-A0A7K1ENA1-F1
#
_entry.id   AF-A0A7K1ENA1-F1
#
_cell.length_a   1.000
_cell.length_b   1.000
_cell.length_c   1.000
_cell.angle_alpha   90.00
_cell.angle_beta   90.00
_cell.angle_gamma   90.00
#
_symmetry.space_group_name_H-M   'P 1'
#
loop_
_entity.id
_entity.type
_entity.pdbx_description
1 polymer ?
#
loop_
_entity_poly.entity_id
_entity_poly.type
_entity_poly.pdbx_seq_one_letter_code
_entity_poly.pdbx_strand_id
1 'polypeptide(L)' 'MADLTGKFKTGKLPKIAKGSVTVTIERSPLEGHEADFEQWCDDMLDAVLEAPGCLGATLLRPGNAKDPYQMVFRFVDV' A
#
# COMPACT_ATOMS: atom_id res chain seq x y z
N MET A 1 7.38 29.52 15.12
CA MET A 1 6.98 28.19 14.62
C MET A 1 5.51 28.01 14.94
N ALA A 2 4.67 27.80 13.94
CA ALA A 2 3.23 27.64 14.17
C ALA A 2 2.96 26.26 14.78
N ASP A 3 2.18 26.25 15.86
CA ASP A 3 1.79 25.05 16.59
C ASP A 3 0.91 24.17 15.68
N LEU A 4 1.42 22.98 15.32
CA LEU A 4 0.73 22.04 14.42
C LEU A 4 -0.38 21.26 15.15
N THR A 5 -0.64 21.56 16.42
CA THR A 5 -1.62 20.84 17.23
C THR A 5 -2.86 21.69 17.51
N GLY A 6 -3.88 21.56 16.64
CA GLY A 6 -5.22 22.13 16.83
C GLY A 6 -6.26 21.04 17.10
N LYS A 7 -7.41 21.41 17.68
CA LYS A 7 -8.56 20.51 17.85
C LYS A 7 -9.10 20.08 16.49
N PHE A 8 -8.59 18.97 15.96
CA PHE A 8 -9.00 18.40 14.68
C PHE A 8 -10.35 17.72 14.83
N LYS A 9 -11.40 18.27 14.21
CA LYS A 9 -12.75 17.66 14.19
C LYS A 9 -12.76 16.50 13.19
N THR A 10 -12.26 15.34 13.61
CA THR A 10 -12.16 14.12 12.79
C THR A 10 -13.50 13.67 12.19
N GLY A 11 -14.63 14.00 12.83
CA GLY A 11 -15.98 13.71 12.30
C GLY A 11 -16.39 14.48 11.04
N LYS A 12 -15.63 15.51 10.63
CA LYS A 12 -15.80 16.22 9.35
C LYS A 12 -14.81 15.78 8.27
N LEU A 13 -13.86 14.92 8.63
CA LEU A 13 -12.99 14.33 7.61
C LEU A 13 -13.85 13.46 6.70
N PRO A 14 -13.52 13.40 5.39
CA PRO A 14 -14.13 12.42 4.52
C PRO A 14 -14.00 11.07 5.22
N LYS A 15 -15.12 10.41 5.50
CA LYS A 15 -15.07 9.05 6.01
C LYS A 15 -14.39 8.25 4.91
N ILE A 16 -13.16 7.81 5.18
CA ILE A 16 -12.46 6.77 4.43
C ILE A 16 -13.53 5.70 4.17
N ALA A 17 -13.89 5.52 2.89
CA ALA A 17 -15.16 4.94 2.45
C ALA A 17 -15.60 3.79 3.37
N LYS A 18 -16.77 3.92 4.00
CA LYS A 18 -17.38 2.78 4.69
C LYS A 18 -17.45 1.63 3.69
N GLY A 19 -16.96 0.46 4.07
CA GLY A 19 -16.82 -0.67 3.16
C GLY A 19 -15.57 -0.55 2.29
N SER A 20 -14.39 -0.35 2.88
CA SER A 20 -13.13 -0.58 2.17
C SER A 20 -12.12 -1.32 3.04
N VAL A 21 -11.45 -2.31 2.45
CA VAL A 21 -10.38 -3.10 3.08
C VAL A 21 -9.05 -2.63 2.55
N THR A 22 -8.06 -2.49 3.42
CA THR A 22 -6.66 -2.25 3.05
C THR A 22 -5.83 -3.47 3.43
N VAL A 23 -5.08 -4.00 2.46
CA VAL A 23 -4.16 -5.11 2.65
C VAL A 23 -2.74 -4.57 2.59
N THR A 24 -1.95 -4.87 3.60
CA THR A 24 -0.52 -4.52 3.66
C THR A 24 0.31 -5.80 3.70
N ILE A 25 1.30 -5.89 2.83
CA ILE A 25 2.18 -7.06 2.73
C ILE A 25 3.62 -6.58 2.87
N GLU A 26 4.32 -7.14 3.84
CA GLU A 26 5.77 -6.97 4.00
C GLU A 26 6.48 -8.22 3.48
N ARG A 27 7.48 -8.04 2.62
CA ARG A 27 8.34 -9.13 2.16
C ARG A 27 9.79 -8.70 1.96
N SER A 28 10.69 -9.60 2.32
CA SER A 28 12.10 -9.54 1.96
C SER A 28 12.41 -10.67 0.97
N PRO A 29 12.94 -10.37 -0.24
CA PRO A 29 13.41 -11.39 -1.14
C PRO A 29 14.65 -12.10 -0.57
N LEU A 30 14.94 -13.28 -1.10
CA LEU A 30 16.23 -13.94 -0.86
C LEU A 30 17.34 -13.16 -1.57
N GLU A 31 18.55 -13.19 -1.00
CA GLU A 31 19.73 -12.53 -1.57
C GLU A 31 19.97 -13.01 -3.01
N GLY A 32 20.10 -12.06 -3.94
CA GLY A 32 20.31 -12.33 -5.38
C GLY A 32 19.02 -12.53 -6.19
N HIS A 33 17.85 -12.50 -5.56
CA HIS A 33 16.54 -12.61 -6.21
C HIS A 33 15.73 -11.31 -6.19
N GLU A 34 16.38 -10.17 -5.92
CA GLU A 34 15.71 -8.88 -5.81
C GLU A 34 15.04 -8.49 -7.13
N ALA A 35 15.73 -8.66 -8.26
CA ALA A 35 15.19 -8.31 -9.58
C ALA A 35 13.98 -9.19 -9.96
N ASP A 36 14.06 -10.50 -9.71
CA ASP A 36 12.95 -11.43 -9.95
C ASP A 36 11.75 -11.07 -9.07
N PHE A 37 12.00 -10.68 -7.82
CA PHE A 37 10.98 -10.26 -6.89
C PHE A 37 10.34 -8.91 -7.29
N GLU A 38 11.11 -7.96 -7.78
CA GLU A 38 10.60 -6.69 -8.30
C GLU A 38 9.70 -6.91 -9.52
N GLN A 39 10.11 -7.77 -10.47
CA GLN A 39 9.26 -8.13 -11.61
C GLN A 39 7.96 -8.81 -11.15
N TRP A 40 8.03 -9.73 -10.19
CA TRP A 40 6.84 -10.36 -9.63
C TRP A 40 5.93 -9.34 -8.92
N CYS A 41 6.48 -8.32 -8.28
CA CYS A 41 5.69 -7.24 -7.68
C CYS A 41 4.98 -6.41 -8.75
N ASP A 42 5.65 -6.09 -9.86
CA ASP A 42 5.04 -5.36 -10.97
C ASP A 42 3.87 -6.16 -11.58
N ASP A 43 4.07 -7.48 -11.81
CA ASP A 43 3.01 -8.38 -12.29
C ASP A 43 1.82 -8.46 -11.29
N MET A 44 2.11 -8.47 -9.98
CA MET A 44 1.08 -8.46 -8.94
C MET A 44 0.32 -7.14 -8.90
N LEU A 45 1.00 -6.00 -9.09
CA LEU A 45 0.34 -4.69 -9.16
C LEU A 45 -0.64 -4.64 -10.33
N ASP A 46 -0.22 -5.07 -11.52
CA ASP A 46 -1.08 -5.12 -12.70
C ASP A 46 -2.31 -6.00 -12.44
N ALA A 47 -2.12 -7.19 -11.86
CA ALA A 47 -3.22 -8.09 -11.53
C ALA A 47 -4.20 -7.49 -10.50
N VAL A 48 -3.69 -6.78 -9.49
CA VAL A 48 -4.52 -6.13 -8.46
C VAL A 48 -5.29 -4.94 -9.03
N LEU A 49 -4.68 -4.15 -9.92
CA LEU A 49 -5.33 -3.00 -10.55
C LEU A 49 -6.52 -3.42 -11.41
N GLU A 50 -6.45 -4.58 -12.06
CA GLU A 50 -7.54 -5.14 -12.86
C GLU A 50 -8.60 -5.89 -12.02
N ALA A 51 -8.35 -6.12 -10.73
CA ALA A 51 -9.27 -6.84 -9.88
C ALA A 51 -10.54 -6.03 -9.57
N PRO A 52 -11.74 -6.64 -9.63
CA PRO A 52 -12.99 -5.95 -9.30
C PRO A 52 -12.96 -5.32 -7.91
N GLY A 53 -13.38 -4.06 -7.85
CA GLY A 53 -13.43 -3.33 -6.58
C GLY A 53 -12.09 -2.79 -6.08
N CYS A 54 -11.01 -2.91 -6.87
CA CYS A 54 -9.75 -2.25 -6.57
C CYS A 54 -9.91 -0.72 -6.54
N LEU A 55 -9.46 -0.12 -5.45
CA LEU A 55 -9.43 1.32 -5.23
C LEU A 55 -8.00 1.89 -5.36
N GLY A 56 -7.00 1.02 -5.47
CA GLY A 56 -5.61 1.39 -5.65
C GLY A 56 -4.65 0.31 -5.15
N ALA A 57 -3.49 0.27 -5.78
CA ALA A 57 -2.38 -0.62 -5.45
C ALA A 57 -1.06 0.15 -5.54
N THR A 58 -0.11 -0.16 -4.66
CA THR A 58 1.23 0.43 -4.74
C THR A 58 2.28 -0.49 -4.11
N LEU A 59 3.51 -0.34 -4.59
CA LEU A 59 4.72 -0.94 -4.05
C LEU A 59 5.62 0.18 -3.50
N LEU A 60 6.00 0.07 -2.24
CA LEU A 60 7.05 0.87 -1.65
C LEU A 60 8.33 0.06 -1.69
N ARG A 61 9.27 0.54 -2.52
CA ARG A 61 10.61 -0.03 -2.60
C ARG A 61 11.42 0.33 -1.35
N PRO A 62 12.31 -0.57 -0.90
CA PRO A 62 13.12 -0.32 0.27
C PRO A 62 14.09 0.85 0.06
N GLY A 63 14.31 1.64 1.11
CA GLY A 63 15.27 2.75 1.08
C GLY A 63 16.72 2.27 1.14
N ASN A 64 16.95 1.12 1.77
CA ASN A 64 18.24 0.43 1.84
C ASN A 64 18.05 -1.07 1.59
N ALA A 65 19.11 -1.78 1.20
CA ALA A 65 19.06 -3.22 0.89
C ALA A 65 18.58 -4.13 2.05
N LYS A 66 18.53 -3.62 3.29
CA LYS A 66 18.04 -4.38 4.47
C LYS A 66 16.57 -4.13 4.78
N ASP A 67 15.97 -3.10 4.19
CA ASP A 67 14.57 -2.78 4.43
C ASP A 67 13.70 -3.72 3.57
N PRO A 68 12.53 -4.16 4.07
CA PRO A 68 11.63 -4.98 3.29
C PRO A 68 10.83 -4.15 2.29
N TYR A 69 10.35 -4.80 1.23
CA TYR A 69 9.36 -4.24 0.34
C TYR A 69 8.00 -4.22 1.03
N GLN A 70 7.21 -3.18 0.77
CA GLN A 70 5.83 -3.07 1.24
C GLN A 70 4.89 -2.95 0.06
N MET A 71 3.89 -3.82 -0.01
CA MET A 71 2.78 -3.66 -0.94
C MET A 71 1.53 -3.22 -0.17
N VAL A 72 0.82 -2.24 -0.72
CA VAL A 72 -0.43 -1.74 -0.14
C VAL A 72 -1.50 -1.77 -1.20
N PHE A 73 -2.53 -2.57 -0.96
CA PHE A 73 -3.68 -2.72 -1.85
C PHE A 73 -4.94 -2.28 -1.12
N ARG A 74 -5.88 -1.73 -1.87
CA ARG A 74 -7.13 -1.25 -1.31
C ARG A 74 -8.30 -1.68 -2.17
N PHE A 75 -9.34 -2.17 -1.52
CA PHE A 75 -10.55 -2.68 -2.16
C PHE A 75 -11.80 -2.10 -1.50
N VAL A 76 -12.91 -2.08 -2.23
CA VAL A 76 -14.23 -1.99 -1.62
C VAL A 76 -14.57 -3.30 -0.91
N ASP A 77 -15.15 -3.20 0.26
CA ASP A 77 -15.78 -4.29 1.00
C ASP A 77 -17.28 -4.21 0.68
N VAL A 78 -17.80 -5.24 0.03
CA VAL A 78 -19.20 -5.30 -0.45
C VAL A 78 -20.13 -5.94 0.56
#